data_AF-A0A0A7EME5-F1
#
_entry.id   AF-A0A0A7EME5-F1
#
_cell.length_a   1.000
_cell.length_b   1.000
_cell.length_c   1.000
_cell.angle_alpha   90.00
_cell.angle_beta   90.00
_cell.angle_gamma   90.00
#
_symmetry.space_group_name_H-M   'P 1'
#
loop_
_entity.id
_entity.type
_entity.pdbx_description
1 polymer ?
#
loop_
_entity_poly.entity_id
_entity_poly.type
_entity_poly.pdbx_seq_one_letter_code
_entity_poly.pdbx_strand_id
1 'polypeptide(L)' 'MFSLTKQVGNWLMLVPVSLFLSCLLISYPFAEYFSMTQQIAAHIGTMVFPALFKVGYVVRCIGQHGLGLRV' A
#
# COMPACT_ATOMS: atom_id res chain seq x y z
N MET A 1 5.33 -24.03 -4.15
CA MET A 1 4.17 -23.36 -3.52
C MET A 1 4.58 -22.06 -2.80
N PHE A 2 5.62 -22.06 -1.97
CA PHE A 2 6.02 -20.86 -1.20
C PHE A 2 6.79 -19.74 -1.96
N SER A 3 7.36 -19.99 -3.14
CA SER A 3 8.00 -18.91 -3.93
C SER A 3 6.98 -17.89 -4.43
N LEU A 4 5.75 -18.34 -4.75
CA LEU A 4 4.63 -17.48 -5.10
C LEU A 4 4.22 -16.59 -3.92
N THR A 5 4.19 -17.12 -2.68
CA THR A 5 3.87 -16.34 -1.48
C THR A 5 4.86 -15.19 -1.25
N LYS A 6 6.16 -15.40 -1.53
CA LYS A 6 7.17 -14.34 -1.46
C LYS A 6 6.98 -13.27 -2.55
N GLN A 7 6.67 -13.70 -3.76
CA GLN A 7 6.45 -12.77 -4.88
C GLN A 7 5.17 -11.96 -4.68
N VAL A 8 4.08 -12.61 -4.27
CA VAL A 8 2.82 -11.97 -3.89
C VAL A 8 3.05 -11.00 -2.72
N GLY A 9 3.77 -11.39 -1.66
CA GLY A 9 4.10 -10.48 -0.56
C GLY A 9 4.97 -9.28 -0.96
N ASN A 10 5.73 -9.35 -2.05
CA ASN A 10 6.49 -8.22 -2.58
C ASN A 10 5.62 -7.26 -3.41
N TRP A 11 4.80 -7.82 -4.30
CA TRP A 11 3.83 -7.05 -5.07
C TRP A 11 2.76 -6.41 -4.18
N LEU A 12 2.31 -7.12 -3.15
CA LEU A 12 1.31 -6.65 -2.19
C LEU A 12 1.83 -5.52 -1.29
N MET A 13 3.14 -5.31 -1.19
CA MET A 13 3.71 -4.14 -0.52
C MET A 13 3.91 -2.97 -1.48
N LEU A 14 4.42 -3.21 -2.69
CA LEU A 14 4.69 -2.15 -3.66
C LEU A 14 3.42 -1.46 -4.16
N VAL A 15 2.34 -2.23 -4.41
CA VAL A 15 1.09 -1.68 -4.94
C VAL A 15 0.45 -0.66 -3.99
N PRO A 16 0.18 -0.97 -2.70
CA PRO A 16 -0.43 0.00 -1.79
C PRO A 16 0.48 1.18 -1.44
N VAL A 17 1.81 1.02 -1.47
CA VAL A 17 2.74 2.16 -1.32
C VAL A 17 2.64 3.10 -2.52
N SER A 18 2.63 2.57 -3.74
CA SER A 18 2.51 3.41 -4.93
C SER A 18 1.16 4.13 -4.99
N LEU A 19 0.06 3.47 -4.61
CA LEU A 19 -1.27 4.07 -4.49
C LEU A 19 -1.33 5.15 -3.40
N PHE A 20 -0.75 4.90 -2.23
CA PHE A 20 -0.67 5.88 -1.16
C PHE A 20 0.10 7.13 -1.59
N LEU A 21 1.24 6.93 -2.26
CA LEU A 21 2.06 8.03 -2.77
C LEU A 21 1.29 8.84 -3.80
N SER A 22 0.57 8.20 -4.73
CA SER A 22 -0.32 8.88 -5.67
C SER A 22 -1.40 9.70 -4.97
N CYS A 23 -2.04 9.18 -3.90
CA CYS A 23 -3.02 9.95 -3.12
C CYS A 23 -2.41 11.17 -2.43
N LEU A 24 -1.16 11.07 -1.96
CA LEU A 24 -0.42 12.21 -1.40
C LEU A 24 -0.11 13.26 -2.47
N LEU A 25 0.33 12.86 -3.66
CA LEU A 25 0.56 13.80 -4.76
C LEU A 25 -0.74 14.50 -5.18
N ILE A 26 -1.87 13.81 -5.20
CA ILE A 26 -3.16 14.42 -5.54
C ILE A 26 -3.61 15.42 -4.46
N SER A 27 -3.39 15.11 -3.18
CA SER A 27 -3.85 15.98 -2.07
C SER A 27 -3.03 17.24 -1.87
N TYR A 28 -1.73 17.24 -2.20
CA TYR A 28 -0.83 18.36 -1.91
C TYR A 28 -0.35 19.08 -3.17
N PRO A 29 0.56 18.54 -4.00
CA PRO A 29 1.10 19.27 -5.15
C PRO A 29 0.08 19.52 -6.28
N PHE A 30 -0.91 18.65 -6.44
CA PHE A 30 -1.93 18.80 -7.49
C PHE A 30 -3.29 19.31 -6.97
N ALA A 31 -3.36 19.82 -5.74
CA ALA A 31 -4.63 20.27 -5.15
C ALA A 31 -5.39 21.29 -6.03
N GLU A 32 -4.68 22.16 -6.76
CA GLU A 32 -5.28 23.17 -7.64
C GLU A 32 -5.88 22.62 -8.94
N TYR A 33 -5.53 21.39 -9.33
CA TYR A 33 -6.01 20.76 -10.56
C TYR A 33 -7.23 19.85 -10.35
N PHE A 34 -7.57 19.56 -9.10
CA PHE A 34 -8.62 18.58 -8.74
C PHE A 34 -9.79 19.26 -8.02
N SER A 35 -11.00 18.80 -8.32
CA SER A 35 -12.22 19.31 -7.68
C SER A 35 -12.23 18.95 -6.18
N MET A 36 -12.93 19.76 -5.37
CA MET A 36 -12.98 19.57 -3.92
C MET A 36 -13.43 18.15 -3.50
N THR A 37 -14.36 17.55 -4.26
CA THR A 37 -14.79 16.15 -4.07
C THR A 37 -13.66 15.14 -4.26
N GLN A 38 -12.82 15.32 -5.27
CA GLN A 38 -11.68 14.44 -5.54
C GLN A 38 -10.59 14.59 -4.48
N GLN A 39 -10.40 15.81 -3.97
CA GLN A 39 -9.47 16.07 -2.88
C GLN A 39 -9.93 15.39 -1.58
N ILE A 40 -11.23 15.46 -1.24
CA ILE A 40 -11.80 14.74 -0.09
C ILE A 40 -11.62 13.23 -0.24
N ALA A 41 -11.90 12.68 -1.42
CA ALA A 41 -11.72 11.25 -1.68
C ALA A 41 -10.24 10.82 -1.57
N ALA A 42 -9.31 11.61 -2.11
CA ALA A 42 -7.88 11.37 -2.00
C ALA A 42 -7.40 11.46 -0.54
N HIS A 43 -7.92 12.42 0.23
CA HIS A 43 -7.57 12.61 1.63
C HIS A 43 -8.06 11.45 2.52
N ILE A 44 -9.27 10.94 2.29
CA ILE A 44 -9.75 9.71 2.95
C ILE A 44 -8.88 8.51 2.52
N GLY A 45 -8.56 8.42 1.24
CA GLY A 45 -7.66 7.41 0.69
C GLY A 45 -6.30 7.38 1.38
N THR A 46 -5.72 8.55 1.69
CA THR A 46 -4.44 8.64 2.43
C THR A 46 -4.48 8.03 3.83
N MET A 47 -5.65 7.82 4.44
CA MET A 47 -5.76 7.11 5.73
C MET A 47 -5.93 5.60 5.54
N VAL A 48 -6.66 5.19 4.49
CA VAL A 48 -7.02 3.78 4.25
C VAL A 48 -5.88 2.99 3.60
N PHE A 49 -5.19 3.56 2.62
CA PHE A 49 -4.12 2.84 1.90
C PHE A 49 -2.92 2.44 2.77
N PRO A 50 -2.42 3.27 3.71
CA PRO A 50 -1.38 2.86 4.65
C PRO A 50 -1.82 1.74 5.60
N ALA A 51 -3.10 1.72 5.99
CA ALA A 51 -3.63 0.66 6.83
C ALA A 51 -3.61 -0.70 6.08
N LEU A 52 -4.01 -0.71 4.81
CA LEU A 52 -3.90 -1.88 3.94
C LEU A 52 -2.44 -2.31 3.72
N PHE A 53 -1.52 -1.36 3.58
CA PHE A 53 -0.09 -1.66 3.49
C PHE A 53 0.43 -2.38 4.73
N LYS A 54 0.01 -1.96 5.94
CA LYS A 54 0.38 -2.63 7.20
C LYS A 54 -0.10 -4.08 7.22
N VAL A 55 -1.31 -4.36 6.72
CA VAL A 55 -1.84 -5.73 6.59
C VAL A 55 -1.02 -6.54 5.59
N GLY A 56 -0.68 -5.96 4.43
CA GLY A 56 0.17 -6.61 3.42
C GLY A 56 1.57 -6.97 3.95
N TYR A 57 2.15 -6.10 4.78
CA TYR A 57 3.43 -6.38 5.46
C TYR A 57 3.33 -7.58 6.42
N VAL A 58 2.27 -7.66 7.22
CA VAL A 58 2.06 -8.78 8.14
C VAL A 58 1.93 -10.10 7.38
N VAL A 59 1.17 -10.13 6.28
CA VAL A 59 1.03 -11.32 5.42
C VAL A 59 2.38 -11.74 4.81
N ARG A 60 3.21 -10.78 4.40
CA ARG A 60 4.58 -11.06 3.94
C ARG A 60 5.44 -11.67 5.05
N CYS A 61 5.40 -11.12 6.26
CA CYS A 61 6.13 -11.63 7.42
C CYS A 61 5.69 -13.07 7.75
N ILE A 62 4.38 -13.36 7.72
CA ILE A 62 3.85 -14.72 7.92
C ILE A 62 4.36 -15.66 6.82
N GLY A 63 4.36 -15.23 5.56
CA GLY A 63 4.90 -16.01 4.44
C GLY A 63 6.40 -16.29 4.55
N GLN A 64 7.18 -15.33 5.06
CA GLN A 64 8.62 -15.52 5.33
C GLN A 64 8.87 -16.44 6.53
N HIS A 65 8.09 -16.30 7.61
CA HIS A 65 8.16 -17.19 8.78
C HIS A 65 7.79 -18.63 8.44
N GLY A 66 6.72 -18.84 7.67
CA GLY A 66 6.29 -20.17 7.22
C GLY A 66 7.28 -20.85 6.27
N LEU A 67 8.19 -20.07 5.65
CA LEU A 67 9.28 -20.56 4.81
C LEU A 67 10.53 -20.97 5.60
N GLY A 68 10.55 -20.81 6.93
CA GLY A 68 11.72 -21.08 7.76
C GLY A 68 12.88 -20.09 7.53
N LEU A 69 12.69 -19.09 6.68
CA LEU A 69 13.60 -17.96 6.51
C LEU A 69 13.39 -17.04 7.73
N ARG A 70 14.08 -17.38 8.82
CA ARG A 70 14.20 -16.50 9.98
C ARG A 70 14.74 -15.16 9.49
N VAL A 71 13.97 -14.10 9.77
CA VAL A 71 14.42 -12.71 9.65
C VAL A 71 15.42 -12.42 10.75
#